data_AF-A0A1D8AWG6-F1
#
_entry.id   AF-A0A1D8AWG6-F1
#
_cell.length_a   1.000
_cell.length_b   1.000
_cell.length_c   1.000
_cell.angle_alpha   90.00
_cell.angle_beta   90.00
_cell.angle_gamma   90.00
#
_symmetry.space_group_name_H-M   'P 1'
#
loop_
_entity.id
_entity.type
_entity.pdbx_description
1 polymer ?
#
loop_
_entity_poly.entity_id
_entity_poly.type
_entity_poly.pdbx_seq_one_letter_code
_entity_poly.pdbx_strand_id
1 'polypeptide(L)'
;MVTPSKRNADSGPGLPTGILPRARGTLRVLILLVGAGLAVTGSAQRVEISWPTPNPAWERGRAFDAWVQPTVSGQATSGLWGSVRSNGTQFHEGLDIKPMGRDRNGEATDPVMAAMDGVVRHVNTRAGDSSYGRYVVLEHPGVTPAVYTLYAHLAKVEPGLRTGLTVRRGQTLGLMGRSAGGYAIPKDRAHLHFEIGLRLTDDFSSWFTWRKFGSPNQHGLYNGMNLMGIDPRDFLERWRSRRVDNFAQFFAGRDSAVRLRVVTTRVPDFIRRYPALLRKPMDGLVGGWEVQCDVTGLPFAWTPLSPTQVAGQRAGTVEILDVDSAALRSFRGKSLIRTRGGKPTPGPDLTTMLQLVFGLRS
;
A
#
# COMPACT_ATOMS: atom_id res chain seq x y z
N MET A 1 -25.56 69.04 -6.47
CA MET A 1 -26.06 70.37 -6.87
C MET A 1 -27.03 70.16 -8.04
N VAL A 2 -28.29 70.58 -7.89
CA VAL A 2 -29.31 70.79 -8.96
C VAL A 2 -29.65 69.60 -9.88
N THR A 3 -30.82 69.00 -9.63
CA THR A 3 -31.75 68.51 -10.69
C THR A 3 -32.58 69.70 -11.21
N PRO A 4 -33.07 69.64 -12.45
CA PRO A 4 -34.48 69.24 -12.69
C PRO A 4 -34.55 68.17 -13.83
N SER A 5 -35.66 67.82 -14.50
CA SER A 5 -37.00 68.42 -14.60
C SER A 5 -38.13 67.40 -14.88
N LYS A 6 -39.22 67.87 -15.47
CA LYS A 6 -40.51 67.26 -15.85
C LYS A 6 -40.80 67.64 -17.35
N ARG A 7 -41.85 67.25 -18.09
CA ARG A 7 -43.21 66.73 -17.79
C ARG A 7 -43.96 66.29 -19.09
N ASN A 8 -45.13 65.66 -18.92
CA ASN A 8 -46.30 65.47 -19.82
C ASN A 8 -46.32 64.18 -20.68
N ALA A 9 -47.35 63.32 -20.76
CA ALA A 9 -48.80 63.32 -20.41
C ALA A 9 -49.79 63.85 -21.48
N ASP A 10 -50.51 62.90 -22.11
CA ASP A 10 -51.92 62.91 -22.61
C ASP A 10 -52.19 61.48 -23.15
N SER A 11 -53.30 60.73 -23.01
CA SER A 11 -54.75 60.91 -22.73
C SER A 11 -55.62 60.64 -23.98
N GLY A 12 -56.45 59.59 -23.97
CA GLY A 12 -57.45 59.34 -25.03
C GLY A 12 -58.05 57.92 -25.03
N PRO A 13 -59.38 57.71 -25.07
CA PRO A 13 -60.00 56.43 -24.65
C PRO A 13 -60.63 55.57 -25.78
N GLY A 14 -60.95 54.31 -25.48
CA GLY A 14 -61.79 53.47 -26.35
C GLY A 14 -62.01 52.02 -25.87
N LEU A 15 -63.24 51.71 -25.42
CA LEU A 15 -63.85 50.39 -25.21
C LEU A 15 -65.33 50.49 -25.63
N PRO A 16 -66.10 49.40 -25.85
CA PRO A 16 -65.75 47.97 -25.94
C PRO A 16 -66.31 47.28 -27.22
N THR A 17 -66.15 45.95 -27.36
CA THR A 17 -67.19 44.92 -27.69
C THR A 17 -66.55 43.63 -28.24
N GLY A 18 -67.23 42.46 -28.11
CA GLY A 18 -67.11 41.39 -29.11
C GLY A 18 -66.40 40.05 -28.77
N ILE A 19 -66.99 39.26 -27.86
CA ILE A 19 -67.40 37.85 -28.11
C ILE A 19 -66.34 36.75 -28.46
N LEU A 20 -66.31 35.73 -27.59
CA LEU A 20 -65.93 34.30 -27.73
C LEU A 20 -64.43 33.88 -27.93
N PRO A 21 -63.96 32.86 -27.16
CA PRO A 21 -62.61 32.30 -27.30
C PRO A 21 -62.58 31.15 -28.33
N ARG A 22 -61.47 31.04 -29.07
CA ARG A 22 -61.08 29.80 -29.77
C ARG A 22 -59.80 29.24 -29.17
N ALA A 23 -59.89 28.03 -28.63
CA ALA A 23 -58.75 27.29 -28.14
C ALA A 23 -57.74 27.02 -29.27
N ARG A 24 -56.45 27.26 -29.00
CA ARG A 24 -55.33 26.69 -29.75
C ARG A 24 -54.40 26.04 -28.74
N GLY A 25 -54.46 24.71 -28.66
CA GLY A 25 -53.58 23.94 -27.79
C GLY A 25 -52.13 24.10 -28.23
N THR A 26 -51.30 24.70 -27.38
CA THR A 26 -49.85 24.70 -27.57
C THR A 26 -49.32 23.32 -27.16
N LEU A 27 -48.93 22.52 -28.15
CA LEU A 27 -48.25 21.25 -27.95
C LEU A 27 -46.89 21.53 -27.30
N ARG A 28 -46.83 21.51 -25.97
CA ARG A 28 -45.56 21.55 -25.22
C ARG A 28 -44.88 20.20 -25.39
N VAL A 29 -43.94 20.12 -26.34
CA VAL A 29 -42.99 19.01 -26.43
C VAL A 29 -42.09 19.06 -25.20
N LEU A 30 -42.45 18.26 -24.20
CA LEU A 30 -41.63 18.05 -23.01
C LEU A 30 -40.45 17.16 -23.43
N ILE A 31 -39.31 17.77 -23.78
CA ILE A 31 -38.07 17.03 -23.97
C ILE A 31 -37.62 16.52 -22.60
N LEU A 32 -38.04 15.29 -22.29
CA LEU A 32 -37.47 14.48 -21.22
C LEU A 32 -36.02 14.18 -21.60
N LEU A 33 -35.11 15.05 -21.17
CA LEU A 33 -33.69 14.73 -21.03
C LEU A 33 -33.57 13.65 -19.97
N VAL A 34 -33.76 12.40 -20.39
CA VAL A 34 -33.29 11.23 -19.66
C VAL A 34 -31.78 11.30 -19.69
N GLY A 35 -31.23 12.03 -18.72
CA GLY A 35 -29.81 12.01 -18.42
C GLY A 35 -29.46 10.60 -17.97
N ALA A 36 -29.12 9.74 -18.93
CA ALA A 36 -28.46 8.48 -18.67
C ALA A 36 -27.13 8.82 -18.00
N GLY A 37 -27.16 8.85 -16.67
CA GLY A 37 -25.98 8.95 -15.84
C GLY A 37 -25.14 7.72 -16.12
N LEU A 38 -24.24 7.83 -17.09
CA LEU A 38 -23.10 6.95 -17.24
C LEU A 38 -22.31 7.08 -15.96
N ALA A 39 -22.63 6.22 -14.99
CA ALA A 39 -21.72 5.88 -13.92
C ALA A 39 -20.45 5.41 -14.62
N VAL A 40 -19.44 6.28 -14.67
CA VAL A 40 -18.10 5.91 -15.07
C VAL A 40 -17.60 5.00 -13.97
N THR A 41 -17.96 3.71 -14.09
CA THR A 41 -17.27 2.62 -13.41
C THR A 41 -15.87 2.63 -13.99
N GLY A 42 -15.01 3.49 -13.45
CA GLY A 42 -13.61 3.56 -13.82
C GLY A 42 -13.02 2.20 -13.56
N SER A 43 -12.84 1.41 -14.62
CA SER A 43 -12.08 0.17 -14.55
C SER A 43 -10.69 0.57 -14.07
N ALA A 44 -10.39 0.24 -12.82
CA ALA A 44 -9.19 0.74 -12.15
C ALA A 44 -7.98 0.39 -13.02
N GLN A 45 -7.35 1.43 -13.58
CA GLN A 45 -6.43 1.31 -14.71
C GLN A 45 -5.38 0.25 -14.41
N ARG A 46 -5.10 -0.60 -15.41
CA ARG A 46 -4.06 -1.62 -15.30
C ARG A 46 -2.74 -0.92 -14.96
N VAL A 47 -2.16 -1.29 -13.83
CA VAL A 47 -0.94 -0.64 -13.33
C VAL A 47 0.18 -0.87 -14.34
N GLU A 48 0.92 0.17 -14.67
CA GLU A 48 2.12 0.08 -15.49
C GLU A 48 3.34 -0.18 -14.61
N ILE A 49 4.07 -1.26 -14.88
CA ILE A 49 5.21 -1.71 -14.09
C ILE A 49 6.37 -2.05 -15.02
N SER A 50 7.58 -1.69 -14.60
CA SER A 50 8.85 -2.12 -15.20
C SER A 50 9.65 -2.91 -14.19
N TRP A 51 10.47 -3.86 -14.66
CA TRP A 51 11.42 -4.56 -13.80
C TRP A 51 12.50 -3.57 -13.29
N PRO A 52 12.90 -3.60 -12.00
CA PRO A 52 13.72 -2.53 -11.42
C PRO A 52 15.23 -2.66 -11.70
N THR A 53 15.65 -3.59 -12.56
CA THR A 53 17.05 -3.85 -12.94
C THR A 53 17.15 -4.17 -14.44
N PRO A 54 18.35 -4.13 -15.06
CA PRO A 54 18.53 -4.54 -16.45
C PRO A 54 18.41 -6.06 -16.69
N ASN A 55 18.25 -6.88 -15.65
CA ASN A 55 18.16 -8.33 -15.78
C ASN A 55 16.85 -8.74 -16.46
N PRO A 56 16.87 -9.19 -17.74
CA PRO A 56 15.65 -9.36 -18.52
C PRO A 56 14.99 -10.72 -18.25
N ALA A 57 15.52 -11.54 -17.34
CA ALA A 57 15.08 -12.93 -17.19
C ALA A 57 13.63 -13.05 -16.71
N TRP A 58 13.19 -12.19 -15.76
CA TRP A 58 11.79 -12.15 -15.33
C TRP A 58 10.85 -11.71 -16.48
N GLU A 59 11.21 -10.65 -17.21
CA GLU A 59 10.41 -10.13 -18.33
C GLU A 59 10.26 -11.17 -19.46
N ARG A 60 11.34 -11.91 -19.76
CA ARG A 60 11.35 -13.05 -20.68
C ARG A 60 10.71 -14.33 -20.12
N GLY A 61 10.09 -14.26 -18.94
CA GLY A 61 9.36 -15.38 -18.33
C GLY A 61 10.22 -16.56 -17.90
N ARG A 62 11.52 -16.36 -17.64
CA ARG A 62 12.42 -17.40 -17.12
C ARG A 62 12.07 -17.74 -15.67
N ALA A 63 12.48 -18.93 -15.24
CA ALA A 63 12.39 -19.37 -13.85
C ALA A 63 13.20 -18.44 -12.90
N PHE A 64 12.88 -18.47 -11.61
CA PHE A 64 13.36 -17.48 -10.65
C PHE A 64 14.88 -17.57 -10.38
N ASP A 65 15.47 -18.75 -10.48
CA ASP A 65 16.92 -18.98 -10.45
C ASP A 65 17.70 -18.14 -11.48
N ALA A 66 17.07 -17.79 -12.60
CA ALA A 66 17.66 -16.94 -13.63
C ALA A 66 17.86 -15.48 -13.18
N TRP A 67 17.18 -14.99 -12.15
CA TRP A 67 17.27 -13.59 -11.67
C TRP A 67 17.41 -13.40 -10.16
N VAL A 68 17.08 -14.39 -9.32
CA VAL A 68 17.24 -14.30 -7.86
C VAL A 68 18.71 -14.43 -7.46
N GLN A 69 19.15 -13.59 -6.52
CA GLN A 69 20.39 -13.77 -5.79
C GLN A 69 20.14 -14.66 -4.56
N PRO A 70 20.71 -15.88 -4.47
CA PRO A 70 20.65 -16.67 -3.25
C PRO A 70 21.47 -16.03 -2.12
N THR A 71 21.05 -16.30 -0.88
CA THR A 71 21.85 -16.03 0.32
C THR A 71 23.05 -16.98 0.42
N VAL A 72 23.78 -16.93 1.55
CA VAL A 72 24.91 -17.84 1.83
C VAL A 72 24.53 -19.34 1.80
N SER A 73 23.24 -19.69 1.86
CA SER A 73 22.79 -21.10 1.73
C SER A 73 22.91 -21.66 0.31
N GLY A 74 23.13 -20.82 -0.71
CA GLY A 74 23.14 -21.21 -2.12
C GLY A 74 21.76 -21.57 -2.70
N GLN A 75 20.73 -21.74 -1.88
CA GLN A 75 19.39 -22.08 -2.34
C GLN A 75 18.72 -20.85 -2.98
N ALA A 76 18.35 -20.94 -4.25
CA ALA A 76 17.73 -19.84 -5.01
C ALA A 76 16.44 -19.33 -4.36
N THR A 77 15.69 -20.17 -3.65
CA THR A 77 14.51 -19.76 -2.88
C THR A 77 14.80 -18.77 -1.77
N SER A 78 16.03 -18.75 -1.21
CA SER A 78 16.36 -17.91 -0.04
C SER A 78 16.42 -16.40 -0.30
N GLY A 79 16.40 -15.99 -1.58
CA GLY A 79 16.25 -14.60 -2.02
C GLY A 79 14.84 -14.25 -2.52
N LEU A 80 13.86 -15.14 -2.38
CA LEU A 80 12.44 -14.84 -2.62
C LEU A 80 11.77 -14.24 -1.37
N TRP A 81 10.57 -13.69 -1.53
CA TRP A 81 9.75 -13.27 -0.40
C TRP A 81 9.30 -14.48 0.43
N GLY A 82 9.09 -14.27 1.74
CA GLY A 82 8.43 -15.24 2.60
C GLY A 82 9.36 -15.96 3.59
N SER A 83 8.86 -17.06 4.16
CA SER A 83 9.58 -17.88 5.15
C SER A 83 10.63 -18.78 4.49
N VAL A 84 11.65 -18.18 3.86
CA VAL A 84 12.60 -18.87 2.95
C VAL A 84 14.05 -18.92 3.45
N ARG A 85 14.34 -18.33 4.61
CA ARG A 85 15.68 -18.32 5.22
C ARG A 85 15.67 -19.14 6.51
N SER A 86 16.85 -19.58 6.95
CA SER A 86 17.06 -20.31 8.22
C SER A 86 16.11 -21.52 8.41
N ASN A 87 16.02 -22.41 7.42
CA ASN A 87 15.10 -23.56 7.42
C ASN A 87 13.62 -23.17 7.65
N GLY A 88 13.24 -22.03 7.07
CA GLY A 88 11.89 -21.46 7.09
C GLY A 88 11.52 -20.72 8.38
N THR A 89 12.46 -20.49 9.31
CA THR A 89 12.19 -19.74 10.55
C THR A 89 12.47 -18.24 10.43
N GLN A 90 13.06 -17.79 9.33
CA GLN A 90 13.32 -16.39 9.04
C GLN A 90 12.53 -15.94 7.82
N PHE A 91 11.70 -14.91 8.03
CA PHE A 91 11.00 -14.19 6.98
C PHE A 91 11.96 -13.33 6.16
N HIS A 92 11.58 -13.08 4.90
CA HIS A 92 12.24 -12.17 4.00
C HIS A 92 11.19 -11.28 3.33
N GLU A 93 11.35 -9.98 3.48
CA GLU A 93 10.38 -8.92 3.18
C GLU A 93 10.22 -8.61 1.67
N GLY A 94 11.11 -9.12 0.81
CA GLY A 94 11.18 -8.73 -0.60
C GLY A 94 11.85 -9.77 -1.51
N LEU A 95 12.34 -9.31 -2.66
CA LEU A 95 13.09 -10.10 -3.64
C LEU A 95 14.54 -9.61 -3.73
N ASP A 96 15.50 -10.53 -3.65
CA ASP A 96 16.91 -10.26 -3.91
C ASP A 96 17.21 -10.53 -5.39
N ILE A 97 17.45 -9.49 -6.18
CA ILE A 97 17.64 -9.56 -7.64
C ILE A 97 19.14 -9.42 -7.96
N LYS A 98 19.72 -10.41 -8.64
CA LYS A 98 21.16 -10.46 -8.94
C LYS A 98 21.56 -9.55 -10.12
N PRO A 99 22.78 -8.98 -10.10
CA PRO A 99 23.32 -8.16 -11.18
C PRO A 99 23.58 -8.99 -12.44
N MET A 100 23.55 -8.31 -13.59
CA MET A 100 24.03 -8.80 -14.88
C MET A 100 25.49 -8.40 -15.14
N GLY A 101 25.91 -7.22 -14.68
CA GLY A 101 27.23 -6.65 -14.93
C GLY A 101 28.07 -6.49 -13.66
N ARG A 102 29.38 -6.69 -13.81
CA ARG A 102 30.38 -6.47 -12.76
C ARG A 102 31.58 -5.71 -13.31
N ASP A 103 32.17 -4.86 -12.49
CA ASP A 103 33.40 -4.15 -12.83
C ASP A 103 34.65 -5.02 -12.61
N ARG A 104 35.84 -4.49 -12.91
CA ARG A 104 37.13 -5.17 -12.67
C ARG A 104 37.40 -5.51 -11.20
N ASN A 105 36.70 -4.87 -10.27
CA ASN A 105 36.80 -5.14 -8.84
C ASN A 105 35.78 -6.20 -8.38
N GLY A 106 34.87 -6.65 -9.25
CA GLY A 106 33.78 -7.57 -8.95
C GLY A 106 32.53 -6.90 -8.37
N GLU A 107 32.48 -5.57 -8.26
CA GLU A 107 31.32 -4.82 -7.76
C GLU A 107 30.24 -4.73 -8.85
N ALA A 108 28.97 -4.68 -8.46
CA ALA A 108 27.83 -4.63 -9.39
C ALA A 108 27.78 -3.30 -10.16
N THR A 109 27.41 -3.35 -11.45
CA THR A 109 27.31 -2.17 -12.33
C THR A 109 25.90 -1.85 -12.80
N ASP A 110 24.92 -2.65 -12.40
CA ASP A 110 23.52 -2.52 -12.83
C ASP A 110 22.86 -1.25 -12.25
N PRO A 111 22.28 -0.35 -13.08
CA PRO A 111 21.40 0.71 -12.58
C PRO A 111 20.14 0.11 -11.95
N VAL A 112 19.71 0.67 -10.83
CA VAL A 112 18.44 0.38 -10.18
C VAL A 112 17.43 1.44 -10.58
N MET A 113 16.25 1.02 -11.02
CA MET A 113 15.24 1.88 -11.65
C MET A 113 13.90 1.83 -10.90
N ALA A 114 13.16 2.94 -10.93
CA ALA A 114 11.81 3.00 -10.39
C ALA A 114 10.87 2.03 -11.14
N ALA A 115 10.25 1.09 -10.40
CA ALA A 115 9.35 0.11 -10.99
C ALA A 115 8.04 0.71 -11.50
N MET A 116 7.61 1.86 -10.95
CA MET A 116 6.36 2.57 -11.25
C MET A 116 6.58 4.08 -11.08
N ASP A 117 5.74 4.91 -11.73
CA ASP A 117 5.65 6.34 -11.44
C ASP A 117 5.34 6.57 -9.95
N GLY A 118 6.02 7.51 -9.30
CA GLY A 118 5.87 7.70 -7.85
C GLY A 118 6.55 8.95 -7.31
N VAL A 119 6.54 9.08 -5.99
CA VAL A 119 7.16 10.18 -5.24
C VAL A 119 8.21 9.59 -4.29
N VAL A 120 9.42 10.13 -4.33
CA VAL A 120 10.48 9.80 -3.36
C VAL A 120 10.02 10.19 -1.97
N ARG A 121 10.00 9.22 -1.07
CA ARG A 121 9.57 9.42 0.33
C ARG A 121 10.71 9.34 1.33
N HIS A 122 11.67 8.45 1.07
CA HIS A 122 12.86 8.32 1.89
C HIS A 122 14.09 8.05 1.03
N VAL A 123 15.23 8.59 1.45
CA VAL A 123 16.54 8.34 0.86
C VAL A 123 17.55 8.21 2.01
N ASN A 124 18.15 7.03 2.15
CA ASN A 124 19.31 6.84 3.00
C ASN A 124 20.56 6.67 2.13
N THR A 125 21.53 7.57 2.27
CA THR A 125 22.83 7.51 1.60
C THR A 125 23.95 6.94 2.49
N ARG A 126 23.68 6.67 3.77
CA ARG A 126 24.63 6.12 4.73
C ARG A 126 24.48 4.62 4.87
N ALA A 127 25.52 3.87 4.49
CA ALA A 127 25.48 2.41 4.48
C ALA A 127 25.31 1.78 5.87
N GLY A 128 25.79 2.42 6.95
CA GLY A 128 25.75 1.86 8.30
C GLY A 128 24.41 2.04 9.03
N ASP A 129 23.57 2.97 8.59
CA ASP A 129 22.39 3.46 9.32
C ASP A 129 21.21 2.47 9.31
N SER A 130 21.24 1.44 8.45
CA SER A 130 20.16 0.47 8.27
C SER A 130 20.66 -0.90 7.81
N SER A 131 19.96 -1.98 8.17
CA SER A 131 20.20 -3.31 7.60
C SER A 131 19.98 -3.35 6.07
N TYR A 132 19.16 -2.46 5.52
CA TYR A 132 19.00 -2.22 4.08
C TYR A 132 20.20 -1.52 3.43
N GLY A 133 21.18 -1.04 4.23
CA GLY A 133 22.28 -0.23 3.74
C GLY A 133 21.81 1.12 3.22
N ARG A 134 22.31 1.52 2.05
CA ARG A 134 21.77 2.67 1.29
C ARG A 134 20.51 2.22 0.59
N TYR A 135 19.42 2.97 0.77
CA TYR A 135 18.13 2.62 0.19
C TYR A 135 17.26 3.82 -0.16
N VAL A 136 16.32 3.59 -1.06
CA VAL A 136 15.30 4.56 -1.48
C VAL A 136 13.94 3.93 -1.23
N VAL A 137 12.97 4.73 -0.74
CA VAL A 137 11.55 4.35 -0.71
C VAL A 137 10.76 5.32 -1.57
N LEU A 138 9.98 4.78 -2.51
CA LEU A 138 8.99 5.50 -3.28
C LEU A 138 7.59 5.18 -2.75
N GLU A 139 6.67 6.13 -2.84
CA GLU A 139 5.22 5.88 -2.73
C GLU A 139 4.56 6.12 -4.09
N HIS A 140 3.57 5.30 -4.42
CA HIS A 140 2.88 5.30 -5.71
C HIS A 140 1.42 5.76 -5.53
N PRO A 141 1.15 7.07 -5.38
CA PRO A 141 -0.21 7.58 -5.17
C PRO A 141 -1.11 7.44 -6.41
N GLY A 142 -0.54 7.15 -7.59
CA GLY A 142 -1.29 6.90 -8.83
C GLY A 142 -1.88 5.49 -8.96
N VAL A 143 -1.69 4.61 -7.98
CA VAL A 143 -2.28 3.26 -7.95
C VAL A 143 -3.16 3.08 -6.71
N THR A 144 -4.12 2.15 -6.79
CA THR A 144 -5.11 1.93 -5.72
C THR A 144 -5.09 0.48 -5.22
N PRO A 145 -4.96 0.24 -3.90
CA PRO A 145 -4.45 1.19 -2.91
C PRO A 145 -3.04 1.67 -3.27
N ALA A 146 -2.65 2.85 -2.78
CA ALA A 146 -1.28 3.33 -2.95
C ALA A 146 -0.31 2.39 -2.24
N VAL A 147 0.74 1.96 -2.93
CA VAL A 147 1.78 1.08 -2.37
C VAL A 147 3.10 1.86 -2.24
N TYR A 148 3.99 1.37 -1.38
CA TYR A 148 5.40 1.75 -1.44
C TYR A 148 6.18 0.75 -2.31
N THR A 149 7.32 1.20 -2.85
CA THR A 149 8.41 0.30 -3.27
C THR A 149 9.70 0.70 -2.56
N LEU A 150 10.51 -0.29 -2.19
CA LEU A 150 11.79 -0.10 -1.50
C LEU A 150 12.92 -0.69 -2.35
N TYR A 151 14.03 0.04 -2.45
CA TYR A 151 15.21 -0.32 -3.25
C TYR A 151 16.46 -0.23 -2.38
N ALA A 152 17.01 -1.36 -1.96
CA ALA A 152 18.06 -1.46 -0.96
C ALA A 152 19.40 -2.00 -1.48
N HIS A 153 20.40 -2.00 -0.59
CA HIS A 153 21.79 -2.39 -0.80
C HIS A 153 22.57 -1.58 -1.83
N LEU A 154 22.07 -0.39 -2.20
CA LEU A 154 22.63 0.43 -3.27
C LEU A 154 24.12 0.77 -3.02
N ALA A 155 24.94 0.71 -4.07
CA ALA A 155 26.31 1.19 -4.02
C ALA A 155 26.32 2.71 -3.84
N LYS A 156 25.50 3.40 -4.65
CA LYS A 156 25.19 4.84 -4.57
C LYS A 156 23.71 5.09 -4.89
N VAL A 157 23.16 6.17 -4.34
CA VAL A 157 21.90 6.78 -4.80
C VAL A 157 22.25 7.83 -5.85
N GLU A 158 21.39 8.07 -6.85
CA GLU A 158 21.69 9.10 -7.86
C GLU A 158 21.62 10.53 -7.28
N PRO A 159 22.51 11.45 -7.72
CA PRO A 159 22.51 12.84 -7.28
C PRO A 159 21.17 13.55 -7.51
N GLY A 160 20.79 14.40 -6.55
CA GLY A 160 19.56 15.20 -6.61
C GLY A 160 18.28 14.47 -6.20
N LEU A 161 18.31 13.14 -6.05
CA LEU A 161 17.20 12.35 -5.49
C LEU A 161 16.97 12.74 -4.03
N ARG A 162 15.75 13.20 -3.70
CA ARG A 162 15.39 13.72 -2.37
C ARG A 162 13.90 13.55 -2.12
N THR A 163 13.51 13.47 -0.85
CA THR A 163 12.09 13.38 -0.45
C THR A 163 11.25 14.49 -1.08
N GLY A 164 10.07 14.13 -1.60
CA GLY A 164 9.15 15.01 -2.31
C GLY A 164 9.35 15.06 -3.82
N LEU A 165 10.46 14.54 -4.36
CA LEU A 165 10.70 14.51 -5.81
C LEU A 165 9.81 13.45 -6.49
N THR A 166 9.11 13.82 -7.56
CA THR A 166 8.42 12.86 -8.44
C THR A 166 9.43 12.15 -9.33
N VAL A 167 9.27 10.83 -9.49
CA VAL A 167 10.06 9.99 -10.40
C VAL A 167 9.15 9.26 -11.39
N ARG A 168 9.67 8.98 -12.59
CA ARG A 168 8.98 8.19 -13.61
C ARG A 168 9.40 6.73 -13.57
N ARG A 169 8.51 5.82 -13.99
CA ARG A 169 8.80 4.41 -14.26
C ARG A 169 10.02 4.30 -15.19
N GLY A 170 10.98 3.45 -14.82
CA GLY A 170 12.25 3.28 -15.53
C GLY A 170 13.33 4.34 -15.20
N GLN A 171 13.02 5.39 -14.44
CA GLN A 171 14.04 6.37 -14.02
C GLN A 171 15.03 5.74 -13.05
N THR A 172 16.33 5.93 -13.31
CA THR A 172 17.40 5.47 -12.41
C THR A 172 17.33 6.16 -11.05
N LEU A 173 17.36 5.36 -9.99
CA LEU A 173 17.36 5.78 -8.58
C LEU A 173 18.76 5.65 -7.95
N GLY A 174 19.60 4.76 -8.48
CA GLY A 174 20.95 4.50 -7.98
C GLY A 174 21.64 3.39 -8.73
N LEU A 175 22.79 2.96 -8.20
CA LEU A 175 23.55 1.81 -8.67
C LEU A 175 23.35 0.64 -7.71
N MET A 176 23.12 -0.56 -8.23
CA MET A 176 23.09 -1.79 -7.44
C MET A 176 24.39 -1.97 -6.67
N GLY A 177 24.35 -2.62 -5.51
CA GLY A 177 25.54 -2.83 -4.70
C GLY A 177 25.39 -3.94 -3.68
N ARG A 178 26.03 -3.71 -2.54
CA ARG A 178 26.13 -4.65 -1.42
C ARG A 178 26.24 -3.92 -0.08
N SER A 179 25.69 -2.71 0.01
CA SER A 179 25.76 -1.91 1.23
C SER A 179 24.81 -2.45 2.30
N ALA A 180 25.27 -2.50 3.55
CA ALA A 180 24.49 -2.97 4.69
C ALA A 180 25.04 -2.40 6.00
N GLY A 181 24.17 -2.20 6.98
CA GLY A 181 24.50 -1.86 8.35
C GLY A 181 24.40 -3.09 9.25
N GLY A 182 25.38 -3.28 10.14
CA GLY A 182 25.45 -4.42 11.07
C GLY A 182 25.96 -5.74 10.48
N TYR A 183 26.14 -5.84 9.16
CA TYR A 183 26.72 -7.00 8.48
C TYR A 183 27.34 -6.61 7.13
N ALA A 184 28.05 -7.53 6.49
CA ALA A 184 28.66 -7.33 5.17
C ALA A 184 28.08 -8.30 4.14
N ILE A 185 27.62 -7.77 3.01
CA ILE A 185 27.29 -8.56 1.82
C ILE A 185 28.57 -8.64 0.96
N PRO A 186 29.07 -9.83 0.62
CA PRO A 186 30.26 -9.97 -0.22
C PRO A 186 29.93 -9.73 -1.70
N LYS A 187 30.97 -9.49 -2.51
CA LYS A 187 30.85 -9.03 -3.90
C LYS A 187 30.04 -9.98 -4.77
N ASP A 188 30.34 -11.28 -4.70
CA ASP A 188 29.63 -12.38 -5.36
C ASP A 188 28.12 -12.38 -5.10
N ARG A 189 27.69 -11.88 -3.92
CA ARG A 189 26.28 -11.76 -3.52
C ARG A 189 25.75 -10.33 -3.51
N ALA A 190 26.38 -9.38 -4.21
CA ALA A 190 25.77 -8.09 -4.51
C ALA A 190 24.40 -8.29 -5.19
N HIS A 191 23.40 -7.50 -4.82
CA HIS A 191 22.02 -7.57 -5.33
C HIS A 191 21.26 -6.27 -5.09
N LEU A 192 20.13 -6.12 -5.77
CA LEU A 192 19.06 -5.23 -5.34
C LEU A 192 18.13 -6.02 -4.43
N HIS A 193 17.88 -5.55 -3.21
CA HIS A 193 16.74 -6.00 -2.42
C HIS A 193 15.54 -5.09 -2.72
N PHE A 194 14.44 -5.69 -3.21
CA PHE A 194 13.27 -5.00 -3.73
C PHE A 194 11.98 -5.44 -3.03
N GLU A 195 11.24 -4.48 -2.46
CA GLU A 195 9.93 -4.72 -1.82
C GLU A 195 8.81 -3.97 -2.55
N ILE A 196 7.58 -4.47 -2.41
CA ILE A 196 6.33 -3.75 -2.66
C ILE A 196 5.45 -3.95 -1.42
N GLY A 197 4.79 -2.91 -0.90
CA GLY A 197 3.96 -3.10 0.30
C GLY A 197 3.13 -1.91 0.75
N LEU A 198 2.62 -2.00 1.99
CA LEU A 198 1.85 -0.96 2.67
C LEU A 198 2.56 -0.48 3.94
N ARG A 199 2.31 0.78 4.34
CA ARG A 199 2.86 1.40 5.55
C ARG A 199 1.81 1.39 6.68
N LEU A 200 2.21 0.95 7.87
CA LEU A 200 1.27 0.65 8.95
C LEU A 200 0.69 1.88 9.66
N THR A 201 1.49 2.89 9.99
CA THR A 201 0.97 4.11 10.65
C THR A 201 1.78 5.39 10.37
N ASP A 202 1.12 6.54 10.46
CA ASP A 202 1.73 7.87 10.61
C ASP A 202 2.29 8.13 12.02
N ASP A 203 1.86 7.41 13.07
CA ASP A 203 2.33 7.60 14.46
C ASP A 203 3.57 6.74 14.82
N PHE A 204 4.35 6.34 13.81
CA PHE A 204 5.41 5.34 14.01
C PHE A 204 6.51 5.81 14.96
N SER A 205 6.93 7.08 14.91
CA SER A 205 7.97 7.60 15.81
C SER A 205 7.55 7.61 17.29
N SER A 206 6.25 7.79 17.56
CA SER A 206 5.63 7.71 18.89
C SER A 206 5.60 6.27 19.39
N TRP A 207 5.23 5.30 18.52
CA TRP A 207 5.35 3.87 18.84
C TRP A 207 6.81 3.44 19.09
N PHE A 208 7.74 3.85 18.23
CA PHE A 208 9.16 3.49 18.34
C PHE A 208 9.79 4.02 19.63
N THR A 209 9.49 5.27 19.98
CA THR A 209 9.90 5.88 21.27
C THR A 209 9.30 5.13 22.46
N TRP A 210 8.02 4.76 22.40
CA TRP A 210 7.36 3.95 23.45
C TRP A 210 7.99 2.56 23.62
N ARG A 211 8.41 1.92 22.52
CA ARG A 211 9.10 0.61 22.53
C ARG A 211 10.53 0.65 23.09
N LYS A 212 11.17 1.83 23.16
CA LYS A 212 12.51 2.06 23.74
C LYS A 212 13.61 1.13 23.19
N PHE A 213 13.78 1.09 21.87
CA PHE A 213 14.80 0.25 21.19
C PHE A 213 16.27 0.63 21.45
N GLY A 214 16.57 1.63 22.28
CA GLY A 214 17.93 2.05 22.65
C GLY A 214 18.69 2.84 21.58
N SER A 215 18.15 2.93 20.36
CA SER A 215 18.66 3.74 19.24
C SER A 215 17.64 4.82 18.82
N PRO A 216 18.06 5.90 18.14
CA PRO A 216 17.13 6.86 17.55
C PRO A 216 16.43 6.27 16.31
N ASN A 217 15.19 6.71 16.03
CA ASN A 217 14.50 6.37 14.78
C ASN A 217 15.08 7.18 13.60
N GLN A 218 16.20 6.73 13.04
CA GLN A 218 16.91 7.41 11.95
C GLN A 218 16.07 7.53 10.65
N HIS A 219 15.08 6.64 10.47
CA HIS A 219 14.36 6.46 9.19
C HIS A 219 12.93 7.02 9.21
N GLY A 220 12.49 7.61 10.32
CA GLY A 220 11.18 8.22 10.45
C GLY A 220 10.04 7.24 10.15
N LEU A 221 9.12 7.63 9.27
CA LEU A 221 7.98 6.80 8.84
C LEU A 221 8.38 5.62 7.93
N TYR A 222 9.60 5.63 7.37
CA TYR A 222 10.09 4.65 6.39
C TYR A 222 11.20 3.76 6.96
N ASN A 223 11.17 3.59 8.28
CA ASN A 223 11.81 2.50 8.99
C ASN A 223 11.12 1.18 8.60
N GLY A 224 11.88 0.12 8.32
CA GLY A 224 11.33 -1.19 7.91
C GLY A 224 10.30 -1.75 8.88
N MET A 225 10.38 -1.43 10.18
CA MET A 225 9.40 -1.87 11.18
C MET A 225 8.00 -1.23 11.02
N ASN A 226 7.86 -0.20 10.17
CA ASN A 226 6.57 0.41 9.80
C ASN A 226 6.06 -0.08 8.42
N LEU A 227 6.84 -0.90 7.72
CA LEU A 227 6.59 -1.33 6.36
C LEU A 227 6.25 -2.82 6.36
N MET A 228 5.21 -3.21 5.61
CA MET A 228 4.86 -4.61 5.42
C MET A 228 4.78 -4.92 3.94
N GLY A 229 5.75 -5.70 3.47
CA GLY A 229 5.85 -6.15 2.09
C GLY A 229 4.85 -7.27 1.76
N ILE A 230 4.13 -7.11 0.66
CA ILE A 230 3.47 -8.22 -0.03
C ILE A 230 4.52 -9.03 -0.81
N ASP A 231 4.20 -10.25 -1.22
CA ASP A 231 5.02 -10.99 -2.19
C ASP A 231 5.02 -10.24 -3.53
N PRO A 232 6.15 -9.64 -3.96
CA PRO A 232 6.20 -8.91 -5.23
C PRO A 232 6.09 -9.89 -6.40
N ARG A 233 6.57 -11.13 -6.24
CA ARG A 233 6.56 -12.15 -7.29
C ARG A 233 5.14 -12.65 -7.55
N ASP A 234 4.35 -12.96 -6.51
CA ASP A 234 2.94 -13.38 -6.68
C ASP A 234 2.12 -12.29 -7.39
N PHE A 235 2.26 -11.02 -6.97
CA PHE A 235 1.60 -9.91 -7.65
C PHE A 235 2.04 -9.77 -9.10
N LEU A 236 3.35 -9.75 -9.38
CA LEU A 236 3.91 -9.63 -10.72
C LEU A 236 3.54 -10.80 -11.65
N GLU A 237 3.49 -12.03 -11.13
CA GLU A 237 3.06 -13.21 -11.89
C GLU A 237 1.56 -13.18 -12.20
N ARG A 238 0.70 -12.80 -11.24
CA ARG A 238 -0.75 -12.59 -11.48
C ARG A 238 -1.01 -11.44 -12.47
N TRP A 239 -0.26 -10.35 -12.36
CA TRP A 239 -0.33 -9.19 -13.25
C TRP A 239 0.10 -9.53 -14.68
N ARG A 240 1.21 -10.26 -14.84
CA ARG A 240 1.73 -10.73 -16.14
C ARG A 240 0.78 -11.74 -16.81
N SER A 241 0.12 -12.59 -16.01
CA SER A 241 -0.86 -13.58 -16.48
C SER A 241 -2.30 -13.06 -16.59
N ARG A 242 -2.54 -11.75 -16.42
CA ARG A 242 -3.87 -11.10 -16.47
C ARG A 242 -4.90 -11.65 -15.46
N ARG A 243 -4.44 -12.27 -14.37
CA ARG A 243 -5.29 -12.66 -13.23
C ARG A 243 -5.66 -11.48 -12.35
N VAL A 244 -4.83 -10.43 -12.38
CA VAL A 244 -5.12 -9.10 -11.81
C VAL A 244 -4.55 -8.04 -12.76
N ASP A 245 -5.13 -6.85 -12.75
CA ASP A 245 -4.62 -5.67 -13.46
C ASP A 245 -4.06 -4.60 -12.50
N ASN A 246 -4.47 -4.62 -11.22
CA ASN A 246 -4.10 -3.61 -10.23
C ASN A 246 -4.03 -4.16 -8.79
N PHE A 247 -3.51 -3.35 -7.86
CA PHE A 247 -3.36 -3.75 -6.45
C PHE A 247 -4.69 -3.98 -5.72
N ALA A 248 -5.75 -3.24 -6.04
CA ALA A 248 -7.07 -3.44 -5.42
C ALA A 248 -7.62 -4.85 -5.72
N GLN A 249 -7.52 -5.31 -6.97
CA GLN A 249 -7.86 -6.69 -7.33
C GLN A 249 -6.95 -7.71 -6.63
N PHE A 250 -5.64 -7.43 -6.54
CA PHE A 250 -4.69 -8.29 -5.84
C PHE A 250 -5.04 -8.46 -4.35
N PHE A 251 -5.30 -7.37 -3.63
CA PHE A 251 -5.71 -7.42 -2.22
C PHE A 251 -7.10 -8.02 -2.03
N ALA A 252 -8.05 -7.77 -2.94
CA ALA A 252 -9.41 -8.29 -2.85
C ALA A 252 -9.48 -9.83 -2.88
N GLY A 253 -8.56 -10.47 -3.62
CA GLY A 253 -8.44 -11.92 -3.78
C GLY A 253 -7.31 -12.59 -2.97
N ARG A 254 -6.92 -12.02 -1.81
CA ARG A 254 -6.01 -12.68 -0.85
C ARG A 254 -6.79 -13.55 0.13
N ASP A 255 -6.18 -14.67 0.50
CA ASP A 255 -6.67 -15.56 1.56
C ASP A 255 -6.35 -15.00 2.96
N SER A 256 -7.27 -15.20 3.90
CA SER A 256 -7.15 -14.75 5.29
C SER A 256 -6.48 -15.83 6.14
N ALA A 257 -5.29 -15.54 6.70
CA ALA A 257 -4.64 -16.44 7.65
C ALA A 257 -5.15 -16.23 9.09
N VAL A 258 -5.54 -14.98 9.43
CA VAL A 258 -6.15 -14.64 10.72
C VAL A 258 -7.26 -13.62 10.47
N ARG A 259 -8.46 -13.90 10.98
CA ARG A 259 -9.55 -12.91 11.08
C ARG A 259 -9.78 -12.55 12.54
N LEU A 260 -9.85 -11.26 12.83
CA LEU A 260 -10.00 -10.74 14.18
C LEU A 260 -11.03 -9.61 14.25
N ARG A 261 -11.59 -9.40 15.44
CA ARG A 261 -12.40 -8.24 15.81
C ARG A 261 -11.62 -7.35 16.77
N VAL A 262 -11.69 -6.05 16.57
CA VAL A 262 -11.14 -5.03 17.47
C VAL A 262 -12.24 -4.05 17.86
N VAL A 263 -12.57 -3.98 19.15
CA VAL A 263 -13.60 -3.08 19.69
C VAL A 263 -12.99 -1.70 19.93
N THR A 264 -13.31 -0.74 19.07
CA THR A 264 -12.78 0.63 19.17
C THR A 264 -13.59 1.59 18.29
N THR A 265 -13.82 2.79 18.80
CA THR A 265 -14.39 3.91 18.02
C THR A 265 -13.33 4.63 17.16
N ARG A 266 -12.04 4.30 17.33
CA ARG A 266 -10.96 4.85 16.51
C ARG A 266 -11.08 4.31 15.08
N VAL A 267 -11.00 5.21 14.11
CA VAL A 267 -10.67 4.88 12.72
C VAL A 267 -9.14 4.95 12.57
N PRO A 268 -8.43 3.82 12.32
CA PRO A 268 -6.99 3.82 12.08
C PRO A 268 -6.57 4.76 10.94
N ASP A 269 -5.38 5.36 11.03
CA ASP A 269 -4.84 6.13 9.92
C ASP A 269 -4.52 5.22 8.71
N PHE A 270 -4.21 3.95 8.95
CA PHE A 270 -4.08 2.90 7.93
C PHE A 270 -5.30 2.84 6.98
N ILE A 271 -6.51 2.68 7.51
CA ILE A 271 -7.71 2.53 6.67
C ILE A 271 -8.17 3.87 6.05
N ARG A 272 -7.79 5.00 6.64
CA ARG A 272 -7.95 6.34 6.01
C ARG A 272 -7.01 6.52 4.82
N ARG A 273 -5.79 5.95 4.88
CA ARG A 273 -4.82 5.96 3.78
C ARG A 273 -5.16 4.96 2.67
N TYR A 274 -5.76 3.83 3.05
CA TYR A 274 -6.06 2.72 2.16
C TYR A 274 -7.57 2.37 2.13
N PRO A 275 -8.47 3.32 1.81
CA PRO A 275 -9.92 3.09 1.87
C PRO A 275 -10.39 1.99 0.90
N ALA A 276 -9.61 1.68 -0.14
CA ALA A 276 -9.87 0.55 -1.05
C ALA A 276 -9.77 -0.84 -0.38
N LEU A 277 -9.29 -0.93 0.87
CA LEU A 277 -9.29 -2.17 1.67
C LEU A 277 -10.58 -2.35 2.50
N LEU A 278 -11.51 -1.39 2.45
CA LEU A 278 -12.84 -1.52 3.03
C LEU A 278 -13.68 -2.52 2.21
N ARG A 279 -14.25 -3.52 2.87
CA ARG A 279 -15.24 -4.45 2.30
C ARG A 279 -16.66 -3.87 2.33
N LYS A 280 -16.91 -2.85 3.16
CA LYS A 280 -18.15 -2.07 3.24
C LYS A 280 -17.84 -0.61 3.57
N PRO A 281 -18.63 0.38 3.10
CA PRO A 281 -18.50 1.77 3.51
C PRO A 281 -18.61 1.96 5.04
N MET A 282 -18.07 3.07 5.55
CA MET A 282 -18.20 3.48 6.94
C MET A 282 -19.49 4.29 7.14
N ASP A 283 -20.64 3.60 7.10
CA ASP A 283 -21.94 4.24 7.22
C ASP A 283 -22.31 4.49 8.69
N GLY A 284 -22.01 5.70 9.17
CA GLY A 284 -22.34 6.16 10.52
C GLY A 284 -21.24 5.96 11.56
N LEU A 285 -21.64 5.75 12.83
CA LEU A 285 -20.70 5.59 13.93
C LEU A 285 -20.00 4.21 13.87
N VAL A 286 -18.69 4.20 14.08
CA VAL A 286 -17.89 2.99 14.23
C VAL A 286 -17.79 2.63 15.71
N GLY A 287 -18.18 1.41 16.08
CA GLY A 287 -17.92 0.78 17.37
C GLY A 287 -16.75 -0.20 17.37
N GLY A 288 -16.38 -0.73 16.20
CA GLY A 288 -15.24 -1.63 16.06
C GLY A 288 -14.96 -2.01 14.62
N TRP A 289 -14.09 -3.00 14.45
CA TRP A 289 -13.61 -3.47 13.16
C TRP A 289 -13.50 -4.99 13.13
N GLU A 290 -13.96 -5.63 12.05
CA GLU A 290 -13.44 -6.95 11.67
C GLU A 290 -12.34 -6.76 10.61
N VAL A 291 -11.20 -7.41 10.84
CA VAL A 291 -10.00 -7.31 10.00
C VAL A 291 -9.55 -8.71 9.61
N GLN A 292 -9.21 -8.88 8.33
CA GLN A 292 -8.51 -10.06 7.83
C GLN A 292 -7.04 -9.72 7.58
N CYS A 293 -6.15 -10.58 8.07
CA CYS A 293 -4.70 -10.49 7.93
C CYS A 293 -4.18 -11.70 7.16
N ASP A 294 -3.17 -11.49 6.32
CA ASP A 294 -2.47 -12.59 5.66
C ASP A 294 -1.45 -13.27 6.59
N VAL A 295 -0.69 -14.24 6.07
CA VAL A 295 0.32 -15.01 6.82
C VAL A 295 1.45 -14.16 7.44
N THR A 296 1.64 -12.92 6.99
CA THR A 296 2.60 -11.99 7.61
C THR A 296 2.01 -11.14 8.72
N GLY A 297 0.68 -11.07 8.79
CA GLY A 297 -0.06 -10.17 9.67
C GLY A 297 -0.55 -8.88 8.98
N LEU A 298 -0.28 -8.71 7.68
CA LEU A 298 -0.68 -7.53 6.92
C LEU A 298 -2.22 -7.44 6.83
N PRO A 299 -2.86 -6.39 7.40
CA PRO A 299 -4.31 -6.26 7.37
C PRO A 299 -4.80 -5.79 5.99
N PHE A 300 -5.45 -6.66 5.23
CA PHE A 300 -5.81 -6.42 3.82
C PHE A 300 -7.31 -6.28 3.54
N ALA A 301 -8.18 -6.61 4.50
CA ALA A 301 -9.62 -6.42 4.34
C ALA A 301 -10.27 -6.00 5.66
N TRP A 302 -11.09 -4.95 5.58
CA TRP A 302 -11.66 -4.24 6.74
C TRP A 302 -13.17 -4.13 6.62
N THR A 303 -13.90 -4.54 7.66
CA THR A 303 -15.34 -4.31 7.78
C THR A 303 -15.61 -3.46 9.03
N PRO A 304 -16.17 -2.24 8.89
CA PRO A 304 -16.58 -1.47 10.06
C PRO A 304 -17.76 -2.16 10.76
N LEU A 305 -17.77 -2.09 12.09
CA LEU A 305 -18.86 -2.54 12.95
C LEU A 305 -19.51 -1.34 13.61
N SER A 306 -20.84 -1.33 13.67
CA SER A 306 -21.61 -0.34 14.42
C SER A 306 -21.50 -0.58 15.95
N PRO A 307 -21.85 0.41 16.79
CA PRO A 307 -21.86 0.25 18.25
C PRO A 307 -22.78 -0.88 18.74
N THR A 308 -23.87 -1.18 18.03
CA THR A 308 -24.79 -2.27 18.40
C THR A 308 -24.18 -3.66 18.16
N GLN A 309 -23.34 -3.82 17.13
CA GLN A 309 -22.66 -5.09 16.83
C GLN A 309 -21.56 -5.46 17.84
N VAL A 310 -21.08 -4.49 18.62
CA VAL A 310 -20.08 -4.68 19.68
C VAL A 310 -20.64 -4.38 21.09
N ALA A 311 -21.96 -4.29 21.23
CA ALA A 311 -22.61 -3.96 22.49
C ALA A 311 -22.19 -4.94 23.62
N GLY A 312 -21.93 -4.39 24.81
CA GLY A 312 -21.44 -5.15 25.96
C GLY A 312 -19.95 -5.53 25.92
N GLN A 313 -19.23 -5.32 24.82
CA GLN A 313 -17.79 -5.59 24.73
C GLN A 313 -16.96 -4.39 25.20
N ARG A 314 -15.84 -4.64 25.89
CA ARG A 314 -14.97 -3.58 26.41
C ARG A 314 -14.13 -2.96 25.28
N ALA A 315 -14.03 -1.63 25.23
CA ALA A 315 -13.11 -0.94 24.32
C ALA A 315 -11.65 -1.43 24.48
N GLY A 316 -10.96 -1.64 23.37
CA GLY A 316 -9.63 -2.24 23.30
C GLY A 316 -9.63 -3.78 23.27
N THR A 317 -10.79 -4.44 23.35
CA THR A 317 -10.87 -5.91 23.23
C THR A 317 -10.47 -6.34 21.82
N VAL A 318 -9.61 -7.36 21.75
CA VAL A 318 -9.22 -8.07 20.53
C VAL A 318 -9.69 -9.52 20.64
N GLU A 319 -10.53 -9.94 19.72
CA GLU A 319 -11.07 -11.30 19.63
C GLU A 319 -10.57 -11.94 18.32
N ILE A 320 -9.98 -13.14 18.41
CA ILE A 320 -9.63 -13.92 17.22
C ILE A 320 -10.87 -14.70 16.78
N LEU A 321 -11.38 -14.39 15.59
CA LEU A 321 -12.61 -14.96 15.04
C LEU A 321 -12.36 -16.23 14.23
N ASP A 322 -11.20 -16.32 13.56
CA ASP A 322 -10.82 -17.44 12.70
C ASP A 322 -9.30 -17.47 12.47
N VAL A 323 -8.74 -18.67 12.25
CA VAL A 323 -7.30 -18.91 12.06
C VAL A 323 -7.07 -20.07 11.09
N ASP A 324 -6.49 -19.79 9.92
CA ASP A 324 -5.93 -20.84 9.07
C ASP A 324 -4.63 -21.37 9.68
N SER A 325 -4.79 -22.37 10.53
CA SER A 325 -3.68 -23.04 11.20
C SER A 325 -2.78 -23.82 10.24
N ALA A 326 -3.23 -24.15 9.02
CA ALA A 326 -2.38 -24.80 8.02
C ALA A 326 -1.47 -23.79 7.33
N ALA A 327 -2.00 -22.64 6.91
CA ALA A 327 -1.21 -21.53 6.36
C ALA A 327 -0.18 -21.00 7.38
N LEU A 328 -0.56 -20.81 8.65
CA LEU A 328 0.41 -20.39 9.67
C LEU A 328 1.49 -21.43 9.95
N ARG A 329 1.19 -22.73 9.86
CA ARG A 329 2.21 -23.80 10.00
C ARG A 329 3.17 -23.86 8.82
N SER A 330 2.75 -23.49 7.61
CA SER A 330 3.65 -23.41 6.45
C SER A 330 4.51 -22.14 6.45
N PHE A 331 4.07 -21.07 7.13
CA PHE A 331 4.72 -19.77 7.17
C PHE A 331 5.41 -19.47 8.52
N ARG A 332 6.45 -20.24 8.85
CA ARG A 332 7.08 -20.25 10.19
C ARG A 332 7.98 -19.05 10.52
N GLY A 333 8.20 -18.13 9.57
CA GLY A 333 8.97 -16.90 9.77
C GLY A 333 8.22 -15.78 10.49
N LYS A 334 6.93 -15.96 10.79
CA LYS A 334 6.08 -15.02 11.52
C LYS A 334 5.25 -15.73 12.59
N SER A 335 4.94 -15.03 13.69
CA SER A 335 4.18 -15.55 14.82
C SER A 335 2.94 -14.69 15.07
N LEU A 336 1.87 -14.97 14.32
CA LEU A 336 0.60 -14.23 14.43
C LEU A 336 -0.30 -14.71 15.56
N ILE A 337 -0.27 -16.00 15.89
CA ILE A 337 -1.12 -16.62 16.91
C ILE A 337 -0.26 -17.39 17.91
N ARG A 338 -0.66 -17.34 19.17
CA ARG A 338 -0.22 -18.22 20.26
C ARG A 338 -1.45 -18.88 20.89
N THR A 339 -1.26 -20.04 21.51
CA THR A 339 -2.35 -20.70 22.26
C THR A 339 -2.15 -20.45 23.76
N ARG A 340 -3.17 -19.93 24.44
CA ARG A 340 -3.17 -19.76 25.90
C ARG A 340 -4.46 -20.35 26.47
N GLY A 341 -4.35 -21.36 27.33
CA GLY A 341 -5.52 -22.05 27.89
C GLY A 341 -6.43 -22.66 26.82
N GLY A 342 -5.85 -23.23 25.76
CA GLY A 342 -6.58 -23.78 24.61
C GLY A 342 -7.16 -22.76 23.63
N LYS A 343 -7.13 -21.46 23.93
CA LYS A 343 -7.69 -20.40 23.06
C LYS A 343 -6.60 -19.71 22.22
N PRO A 344 -6.87 -19.33 20.96
CA PRO A 344 -5.97 -18.52 20.16
C PRO A 344 -5.90 -17.08 20.71
N THR A 345 -4.69 -16.56 20.81
CA THR A 345 -4.39 -15.18 21.23
C THR A 345 -3.35 -14.57 20.30
N PRO A 346 -3.24 -13.23 20.21
CA PRO A 346 -2.21 -12.59 19.38
C PRO A 346 -0.78 -13.03 19.75
N GLY A 347 -0.02 -13.44 18.75
CA GLY A 347 1.43 -13.63 18.82
C GLY A 347 2.18 -12.29 18.64
N PRO A 348 3.53 -12.29 18.73
CA PRO A 348 4.34 -11.07 18.70
C PRO A 348 4.16 -10.21 17.44
N ASP A 349 4.07 -10.82 16.25
CA ASP A 349 3.91 -10.07 15.00
C ASP A 349 2.50 -9.45 14.90
N LEU A 350 1.45 -10.22 15.22
CA LEU A 350 0.08 -9.68 15.24
C LEU A 350 -0.09 -8.61 16.32
N THR A 351 0.55 -8.79 17.48
CA THR A 351 0.60 -7.78 18.56
C THR A 351 1.29 -6.50 18.10
N THR A 352 2.38 -6.62 17.34
CA THR A 352 3.08 -5.46 16.75
C THR A 352 2.20 -4.73 15.74
N MET A 353 1.49 -5.45 14.87
CA MET A 353 0.50 -4.87 13.96
C MET A 353 -0.62 -4.14 14.74
N LEU A 354 -1.19 -4.77 15.76
CA LEU A 354 -2.23 -4.16 16.62
C LEU A 354 -1.74 -2.90 17.33
N GLN A 355 -0.50 -2.88 17.81
CA GLN A 355 0.12 -1.70 18.41
C GLN A 355 0.30 -0.56 17.40
N LEU A 356 0.75 -0.86 16.18
CA LEU A 356 1.01 0.14 15.15
C LEU A 356 -0.28 0.68 14.53
N VAL A 357 -1.18 -0.20 14.09
CA VAL A 357 -2.39 0.16 13.34
C VAL A 357 -3.49 0.71 14.26
N PHE A 358 -3.72 0.08 15.42
CA PHE A 358 -4.79 0.50 16.34
C PHE A 358 -4.29 1.35 17.51
N GLY A 359 -2.98 1.39 17.79
CA GLY A 359 -2.43 2.07 18.97
C GLY A 359 -2.61 1.28 20.27
N LEU A 360 -2.88 -0.03 20.20
CA LEU A 360 -3.14 -0.86 21.39
C LEU A 360 -1.84 -1.14 22.16
N ARG A 361 -1.49 -0.25 23.08
CA ARG A 361 -0.34 -0.38 23.98
C ARG A 361 -0.75 -1.18 25.23
N SER A 362 -0.44 -2.48 25.20
CA SER A 362 -0.60 -3.43 26.31
C SER A 362 0.66 -3.53 27.17
#